data_AF-B9T0V6-F1
#
_entry.id   AF-B9T0V6-F1
#
_cell.length_a   1.000
_cell.length_b   1.000
_cell.length_c   1.000
_cell.angle_alpha   90.00
_cell.angle_beta   90.00
_cell.angle_gamma   90.00
#
_symmetry.space_group_name_H-M   'P 1'
#
loop_
_entity.id
_entity.type
_entity.pdbx_description
1 polymer ?
#
loop_
_entity_poly.entity_id
_entity_poly.type
_entity_poly.pdbx_seq_one_letter_code
_entity_poly.pdbx_strand_id
1 'polypeptide(L)'
;MDKRCFFSFSLVYPFVLASTIAAASAQRCGPIKATDQDRLQFALNLEFLEAEFFCYGSLGRGLHSIDPALADGGPPPIGAQKANLDPVTRQIIEEFCYQEVGHLRAIKTTVGGLRMPLYDFRRTSFAKTFDVAVGRKLDPPFNPYMNTVNYLIASYVIPYVGLVGYVGTIPELANYTTKALAASLLGVEAGQDAVIRALLYEKADEKVKPYNITVAEFTSRISNFRNELGMCGIKDEGIIVPRELGAEKRTQSNVLSADANSLSYARTPPEILRILYGTGDESKPGGFLPQGGNGRIAKSFLP
;
A
#
# COMPACT_ATOMS: atom_id res chain seq x y z
N MET A 1 -18.25 80.24 1.65
CA MET A 1 -17.56 78.94 1.66
C MET A 1 -18.54 77.92 2.19
N ASP A 2 -18.58 76.78 1.50
CA ASP A 2 -19.21 75.52 1.86
C ASP A 2 -20.54 75.12 1.14
N LYS A 3 -20.54 73.84 0.74
CA LYS A 3 -21.61 72.95 0.26
C LYS A 3 -21.98 72.95 -1.24
N ARG A 4 -21.40 71.99 -1.98
CA ARG A 4 -21.99 70.67 -2.37
C ARG A 4 -21.44 70.19 -3.71
N CYS A 5 -20.63 69.14 -3.71
CA CYS A 5 -20.50 68.22 -4.84
C CYS A 5 -20.53 66.79 -4.29
N PHE A 6 -21.57 66.04 -4.68
CA PHE A 6 -21.74 64.62 -4.40
C PHE A 6 -20.74 63.82 -5.23
N PHE A 7 -19.89 63.02 -4.59
CA PHE A 7 -19.18 61.93 -5.25
C PHE A 7 -19.79 60.60 -4.79
N SER A 8 -20.40 59.90 -5.74
CA SER A 8 -20.93 58.54 -5.59
C SER A 8 -19.76 57.55 -5.54
N PHE A 9 -19.60 56.85 -4.41
CA PHE A 9 -18.72 55.70 -4.31
C PHE A 9 -19.43 54.47 -4.91
N SER A 10 -19.03 54.07 -6.12
CA SER A 10 -19.40 52.77 -6.67
C SER A 10 -18.45 51.71 -6.09
N LEU A 11 -18.98 50.86 -5.19
CA LEU A 11 -18.31 49.65 -4.72
C LEU A 11 -18.19 48.67 -5.89
N VAL A 12 -16.97 48.43 -6.37
CA VAL A 12 -16.68 47.35 -7.31
C VAL A 12 -16.44 46.08 -6.49
N TYR A 13 -17.43 45.17 -6.47
CA TYR A 13 -17.27 43.82 -5.92
C TYR A 13 -16.39 43.00 -6.90
N PRO A 14 -15.23 42.47 -6.50
CA PRO A 14 -14.54 41.51 -7.34
C PRO A 14 -15.31 40.19 -7.27
N PHE A 15 -15.89 39.79 -8.41
CA PHE A 15 -16.37 38.44 -8.62
C PHE A 15 -15.17 37.48 -8.52
N VAL A 16 -14.97 36.86 -7.36
CA VAL A 16 -14.07 35.73 -7.21
C VAL A 16 -14.76 34.53 -7.85
N LEU A 17 -14.41 34.22 -9.09
CA LEU A 17 -14.64 32.91 -9.69
C LEU A 17 -13.79 31.91 -8.90
N ALA A 18 -14.36 31.37 -7.83
CA ALA A 18 -13.80 30.24 -7.11
C ALA A 18 -13.75 29.06 -8.09
N SER A 19 -12.52 28.64 -8.43
CA SER A 19 -12.20 27.50 -9.27
C SER A 19 -12.94 26.25 -8.80
N THR A 20 -13.96 25.83 -9.55
CA THR A 20 -14.75 24.61 -9.31
C THR A 20 -13.95 23.31 -9.46
N ILE A 21 -12.65 23.39 -9.79
CA ILE A 21 -11.75 22.25 -9.94
C ILE A 21 -11.29 21.68 -8.59
N ALA A 22 -11.28 22.47 -7.51
CA ALA A 22 -10.83 22.00 -6.18
C ALA A 22 -11.84 21.08 -5.47
N ALA A 23 -13.13 21.16 -5.78
CA ALA A 23 -14.16 20.37 -5.10
C ALA A 23 -14.20 18.90 -5.54
N ALA A 24 -13.77 18.58 -6.76
CA ALA A 24 -13.77 17.21 -7.29
C ALA A 24 -12.62 16.34 -6.74
N SER A 25 -11.49 16.95 -6.33
CA SER A 25 -10.37 16.18 -5.74
C SER A 25 -10.63 15.81 -4.28
N ALA A 26 -11.32 16.67 -3.51
CA ALA A 26 -11.62 16.43 -2.10
C ALA A 26 -12.52 15.20 -1.88
N GLN A 27 -13.39 14.86 -2.84
CA GLN A 27 -14.29 13.71 -2.72
C GLN A 27 -13.60 12.35 -2.93
N ARG A 28 -12.39 12.32 -3.53
CA ARG A 28 -11.67 11.08 -3.86
C ARG A 28 -10.78 10.54 -2.73
N CYS A 29 -10.54 11.34 -1.69
CA CYS A 29 -9.64 11.01 -0.59
C CYS A 29 -10.36 11.08 0.79
N GLY A 30 -11.69 11.26 0.77
CA GLY A 30 -12.50 11.43 1.97
C GLY A 30 -12.85 10.10 2.66
N PRO A 31 -13.39 10.17 3.88
CA PRO A 31 -13.82 8.99 4.61
C PRO A 31 -14.97 8.29 3.87
N ILE A 32 -14.95 6.96 3.90
CA ILE A 32 -16.05 6.13 3.41
C ILE A 32 -17.04 5.83 4.54
N LYS A 33 -18.32 5.69 4.23
CA LYS A 33 -19.32 5.24 5.21
C LYS A 33 -19.34 3.71 5.23
N ALA A 34 -18.81 3.12 6.29
CA ALA A 34 -18.70 1.68 6.46
C ALA A 34 -18.79 1.30 7.94
N THR A 35 -19.26 0.09 8.24
CA THR A 35 -19.24 -0.46 9.60
C THR A 35 -17.83 -0.94 9.98
N ASP A 36 -17.57 -1.15 11.26
CA ASP A 36 -16.32 -1.78 11.72
C ASP A 36 -16.05 -3.13 11.03
N GLN A 37 -17.10 -3.94 10.86
CA GLN A 37 -17.02 -5.20 10.13
C GLN A 37 -16.59 -4.98 8.68
N ASP A 38 -17.23 -4.05 7.96
CA ASP A 38 -16.89 -3.77 6.57
C ASP A 38 -15.41 -3.34 6.43
N ARG A 39 -14.92 -2.51 7.36
CA ARG A 39 -13.54 -1.99 7.35
C ARG A 39 -12.50 -3.07 7.62
N LEU A 40 -12.72 -3.92 8.62
CA LEU A 40 -11.81 -5.03 8.91
C LEU A 40 -11.91 -6.14 7.85
N GLN A 41 -13.08 -6.37 7.26
CA GLN A 41 -13.19 -7.24 6.09
C GLN A 41 -12.45 -6.66 4.88
N PHE A 42 -12.44 -5.34 4.68
CA PHE A 42 -11.63 -4.74 3.62
C PHE A 42 -10.13 -5.05 3.78
N ALA A 43 -9.62 -5.01 5.02
CA ALA A 43 -8.23 -5.34 5.32
C ALA A 43 -7.85 -6.75 4.84
N LEU A 44 -8.77 -7.73 4.89
CA LEU A 44 -8.52 -9.09 4.39
C LEU A 44 -8.02 -9.14 2.94
N ASN A 45 -8.34 -8.15 2.09
CA ASN A 45 -7.80 -8.09 0.73
C ASN A 45 -6.27 -7.91 0.70
N LEU A 46 -5.70 -7.28 1.71
CA LEU A 46 -4.25 -7.08 1.87
C LEU A 46 -3.64 -8.26 2.61
N GLU A 47 -4.27 -8.71 3.69
CA GLU A 47 -3.83 -9.89 4.44
C GLU A 47 -3.69 -11.15 3.57
N PHE A 48 -4.65 -11.40 2.66
CA PHE A 48 -4.53 -12.51 1.72
C PHE A 48 -3.44 -12.28 0.67
N LEU A 49 -3.23 -11.04 0.22
CA LEU A 49 -2.17 -10.67 -0.73
C LEU A 49 -0.81 -10.98 -0.10
N GLU A 50 -0.61 -10.60 1.16
CA GLU A 50 0.61 -10.77 1.93
C GLU A 50 0.84 -12.23 2.29
N ALA A 51 -0.18 -12.91 2.83
CA ALA A 51 -0.12 -14.34 3.12
C ALA A 51 0.31 -15.14 1.90
N GLU A 52 -0.37 -14.95 0.77
CA GLU A 52 -0.04 -15.69 -0.45
C GLU A 52 1.36 -15.34 -0.96
N PHE A 53 1.73 -14.05 -1.00
CA PHE A 53 3.04 -13.66 -1.52
C PHE A 53 4.19 -14.19 -0.64
N PHE A 54 4.11 -14.03 0.68
CA PHE A 54 5.13 -14.49 1.62
C PHE A 54 5.21 -16.01 1.73
N CYS A 55 4.07 -16.70 1.76
CA CYS A 55 4.07 -18.16 1.82
C CYS A 55 4.61 -18.78 0.53
N TYR A 56 4.23 -18.25 -0.64
CA TYR A 56 4.85 -18.72 -1.88
C TYR A 56 6.35 -18.39 -1.92
N GLY A 57 6.75 -17.16 -1.61
CA GLY A 57 8.16 -16.77 -1.65
C GLY A 57 9.07 -17.64 -0.78
N SER A 58 8.65 -17.95 0.45
CA SER A 58 9.45 -18.74 1.40
C SER A 58 9.29 -20.26 1.26
N LEU A 59 8.05 -20.74 1.08
CA LEU A 59 7.70 -22.17 1.13
C LEU A 59 7.44 -22.78 -0.26
N GLY A 60 6.98 -21.97 -1.21
CA GLY A 60 6.53 -22.43 -2.54
C GLY A 60 5.08 -22.93 -2.57
N ARG A 61 4.31 -22.67 -1.52
CA ARG A 61 2.89 -23.05 -1.38
C ARG A 61 2.14 -21.98 -0.59
N GLY A 62 0.86 -21.77 -0.90
CA GLY A 62 0.01 -20.75 -0.29
C GLY A 62 -1.03 -21.30 0.68
N LEU A 63 -2.08 -20.51 0.91
CA LEU A 63 -3.07 -20.74 1.95
C LEU A 63 -3.88 -22.03 1.73
N HIS A 64 -4.11 -22.43 0.47
CA HIS A 64 -4.77 -23.72 0.15
C HIS A 64 -4.06 -24.94 0.73
N SER A 65 -2.75 -24.86 0.94
CA SER A 65 -1.98 -25.94 1.56
C SER A 65 -1.82 -25.78 3.07
N ILE A 66 -1.89 -24.54 3.58
CA ILE A 66 -1.58 -24.23 4.98
C ILE A 66 -2.87 -24.26 5.82
N ASP A 67 -3.91 -23.55 5.39
CA ASP A 67 -5.19 -23.45 6.08
C ASP A 67 -6.32 -23.14 5.05
N PRO A 68 -6.79 -24.15 4.29
CA PRO A 68 -7.76 -23.94 3.21
C PRO A 68 -9.12 -23.38 3.69
N ALA A 69 -9.44 -23.53 4.98
CA ALA A 69 -10.65 -22.96 5.57
C ALA A 69 -10.60 -21.43 5.65
N LEU A 70 -9.40 -20.83 5.74
CA LEU A 70 -9.23 -19.38 5.69
C LEU A 70 -9.45 -18.83 4.28
N ALA A 71 -9.04 -19.57 3.23
CA ALA A 71 -9.26 -19.17 1.84
C ALA A 71 -10.74 -19.15 1.44
N ASP A 72 -11.59 -19.89 2.17
CA ASP A 72 -13.05 -19.91 2.02
C ASP A 72 -13.51 -20.20 0.58
N GLY A 73 -12.84 -21.15 -0.07
CA GLY A 73 -13.11 -21.54 -1.47
C GLY A 73 -12.67 -20.51 -2.52
N GLY A 74 -11.89 -19.49 -2.14
CA GLY A 74 -11.22 -18.59 -3.08
C GLY A 74 -10.25 -19.32 -4.02
N PRO A 75 -9.97 -18.78 -5.22
CA PRO A 75 -9.05 -19.40 -6.15
C PRO A 75 -7.59 -19.24 -5.70
N PRO A 76 -6.68 -20.17 -6.06
CA PRO A 76 -5.25 -19.98 -5.83
C PRO A 76 -4.70 -18.79 -6.66
N PRO A 77 -3.61 -18.14 -6.22
CA PRO A 77 -3.01 -17.05 -6.97
C PRO A 77 -2.40 -17.53 -8.29
N ILE A 78 -2.30 -16.63 -9.26
CA ILE A 78 -1.69 -16.91 -10.58
C ILE A 78 -0.20 -16.59 -10.52
N GLY A 79 0.65 -17.54 -10.92
CA GLY A 79 2.07 -17.28 -11.18
C GLY A 79 2.96 -17.13 -9.95
N ALA A 80 2.40 -17.32 -8.75
CA ALA A 80 3.12 -17.36 -7.49
C ALA A 80 4.18 -18.47 -7.49
N GLN A 81 5.39 -18.17 -7.01
CA GLN A 81 6.53 -19.07 -7.07
C GLN A 81 7.36 -18.98 -5.79
N LYS A 82 8.10 -20.06 -5.51
CA LYS A 82 9.18 -20.03 -4.52
C LYS A 82 10.29 -19.09 -4.99
N ALA A 83 10.68 -18.15 -4.12
CA ALA A 83 11.78 -17.24 -4.38
C ALA A 83 13.12 -17.91 -4.05
N ASN A 84 14.16 -17.52 -4.78
CA ASN A 84 15.54 -17.90 -4.47
C ASN A 84 16.10 -16.98 -3.38
N LEU A 85 15.73 -17.23 -2.13
CA LEU A 85 16.15 -16.43 -0.97
C LEU A 85 17.39 -17.03 -0.31
N ASP A 86 18.26 -16.15 0.19
CA ASP A 86 19.29 -16.56 1.13
C ASP A 86 18.67 -17.14 2.43
N PRO A 87 19.41 -17.94 3.21
CA PRO A 87 18.85 -18.64 4.35
C PRO A 87 18.19 -17.75 5.41
N VAL A 88 18.75 -16.56 5.67
CA VAL A 88 18.25 -15.63 6.70
C VAL A 88 16.96 -14.98 6.20
N THR A 89 16.98 -14.40 5.00
CA THR A 89 15.78 -13.78 4.42
C THR A 89 14.66 -14.80 4.26
N ARG A 90 14.98 -16.05 3.87
CA ARG A 90 13.97 -17.12 3.75
C ARG A 90 13.25 -17.38 5.07
N GLN A 91 13.97 -17.43 6.19
CA GLN A 91 13.37 -17.65 7.51
C GLN A 91 12.50 -16.47 7.96
N ILE A 92 12.95 -15.24 7.70
CA ILE A 92 12.17 -14.03 7.98
C ILE A 92 10.86 -14.03 7.19
N ILE A 93 10.92 -14.29 5.88
CA ILE A 93 9.72 -14.31 5.03
C ILE A 93 8.80 -15.51 5.37
N GLU A 94 9.35 -16.62 5.85
CA GLU A 94 8.57 -17.74 6.38
C GLU A 94 7.82 -17.35 7.66
N GLU A 95 8.45 -16.57 8.55
CA GLU A 95 7.77 -16.02 9.73
C GLU A 95 6.59 -15.13 9.32
N PHE A 96 6.81 -14.22 8.36
CA PHE A 96 5.75 -13.31 7.89
C PHE A 96 4.58 -14.09 7.30
N CYS A 97 4.85 -15.11 6.47
CA CYS A 97 3.82 -16.01 5.95
C CYS A 97 2.90 -16.55 7.06
N TYR A 98 3.46 -17.04 8.17
CA TYR A 98 2.65 -17.60 9.26
C TYR A 98 1.97 -16.52 10.11
N GLN A 99 2.55 -15.32 10.22
CA GLN A 99 1.91 -14.17 10.86
C GLN A 99 0.66 -13.75 10.09
N GLU A 100 0.72 -13.65 8.75
CA GLU A 100 -0.45 -13.31 7.92
C GLU A 100 -1.57 -14.35 8.01
N VAL A 101 -1.22 -15.64 8.08
CA VAL A 101 -2.20 -16.70 8.36
C VAL A 101 -2.88 -16.47 9.72
N GLY A 102 -2.13 -15.98 10.71
CA GLY A 102 -2.65 -15.57 12.01
C GLY A 102 -3.58 -14.35 11.93
N HIS A 103 -3.20 -13.31 11.18
CA HIS A 103 -4.00 -12.10 10.97
C HIS A 103 -5.35 -12.43 10.32
N LEU A 104 -5.33 -13.22 9.23
CA LEU A 104 -6.52 -13.73 8.56
C LEU A 104 -7.48 -14.43 9.54
N ARG A 105 -6.94 -15.30 10.40
CA ARG A 105 -7.71 -16.02 11.41
C ARG A 105 -8.29 -15.08 12.46
N ALA A 106 -7.52 -14.12 12.95
CA ALA A 106 -7.95 -13.15 13.95
C ALA A 106 -9.12 -12.30 13.41
N ILE A 107 -8.97 -11.72 12.22
CA ILE A 107 -10.03 -10.92 11.60
C ILE A 107 -11.27 -11.76 11.33
N LYS A 108 -11.11 -12.95 10.72
CA LYS A 108 -12.24 -13.86 10.43
C LYS A 108 -13.01 -14.25 11.69
N THR A 109 -12.32 -14.45 12.81
CA THR A 109 -12.94 -14.80 14.10
C THR A 109 -13.70 -13.61 14.71
N THR A 110 -13.18 -12.39 14.58
CA THR A 110 -13.78 -11.21 15.22
C THR A 110 -14.94 -10.61 14.42
N VAL A 111 -14.84 -10.52 13.09
CA VAL A 111 -15.83 -9.82 12.25
C VAL A 111 -16.38 -10.65 11.10
N GLY A 112 -16.01 -11.93 11.00
CA GLY A 112 -16.32 -12.78 9.86
C GLY A 112 -15.34 -12.57 8.69
N GLY A 113 -15.19 -13.60 7.87
CA GLY A 113 -14.21 -13.63 6.78
C GLY A 113 -14.74 -13.11 5.45
N LEU A 114 -13.86 -13.13 4.45
CA LEU A 114 -14.18 -12.99 3.04
C LEU A 114 -13.66 -14.20 2.29
N ARG A 115 -14.34 -14.55 1.20
CA ARG A 115 -13.76 -15.42 0.17
C ARG A 115 -12.51 -14.75 -0.41
N MET A 116 -11.38 -15.46 -0.40
CA MET A 116 -10.13 -14.94 -0.94
C MET A 116 -10.32 -14.53 -2.42
N PRO A 117 -9.92 -13.31 -2.83
CA PRO A 117 -9.99 -12.90 -4.22
C PRO A 117 -8.85 -13.52 -5.04
N LEU A 118 -8.92 -13.40 -6.37
CA LEU A 118 -7.86 -13.87 -7.25
C LEU A 118 -6.69 -12.88 -7.26
N TYR A 119 -5.49 -13.36 -6.94
CA TYR A 119 -4.27 -12.57 -7.02
C TYR A 119 -3.42 -12.90 -8.25
N ASP A 120 -2.75 -11.90 -8.82
CA ASP A 120 -1.81 -12.06 -9.92
C ASP A 120 -0.38 -11.74 -9.50
N PHE A 121 0.42 -12.79 -9.29
CA PHE A 121 1.83 -12.71 -8.93
C PHE A 121 2.77 -13.13 -10.06
N ARG A 122 2.28 -13.16 -11.31
CA ARG A 122 3.15 -13.48 -12.44
C ARG A 122 4.31 -12.49 -12.52
N ARG A 123 5.48 -12.99 -12.93
CA ARG A 123 6.67 -12.18 -13.25
C ARG A 123 6.34 -11.05 -14.22
N THR A 124 5.47 -11.30 -15.19
CA THR A 124 5.01 -10.29 -16.16
C THR A 124 4.21 -9.16 -15.54
N SER A 125 3.48 -9.43 -14.46
CA SER A 125 2.65 -8.43 -13.77
C SER A 125 3.52 -7.53 -12.91
N PHE A 126 4.46 -8.13 -12.14
CA PHE A 126 5.51 -7.37 -11.47
C PHE A 126 6.36 -6.55 -12.45
N ALA A 127 6.80 -7.13 -13.58
CA ALA A 127 7.57 -6.40 -14.58
C ALA A 127 6.84 -5.14 -15.07
N LYS A 128 5.54 -5.23 -15.39
CA LYS A 128 4.75 -4.06 -15.79
C LYS A 128 4.70 -2.99 -14.70
N THR A 129 4.44 -3.38 -13.46
CA THR A 129 4.44 -2.46 -12.30
C THR A 129 5.77 -1.72 -12.16
N PHE A 130 6.87 -2.47 -12.27
CA PHE A 130 8.22 -1.93 -12.13
C PHE A 130 8.64 -1.07 -13.32
N ASP A 131 8.23 -1.42 -14.54
CA ASP A 131 8.47 -0.60 -15.73
C ASP A 131 7.83 0.79 -15.60
N VAL A 132 6.60 0.84 -15.09
CA VAL A 132 5.88 2.10 -14.85
C VAL A 132 6.54 2.88 -13.71
N ALA A 133 6.83 2.25 -12.57
CA ALA A 133 7.47 2.92 -11.44
C ALA A 133 8.85 3.50 -11.80
N VAL A 134 9.62 2.78 -12.63
CA VAL A 134 10.94 3.26 -13.09
C VAL A 134 10.82 4.26 -14.24
N GLY A 135 9.70 4.29 -14.95
CA GLY A 135 9.48 5.16 -16.11
C GLY A 135 10.14 4.66 -17.40
N ARG A 136 10.54 3.37 -17.45
CA ARG A 136 11.04 2.71 -18.67
C ARG A 136 10.88 1.21 -18.55
N LYS A 137 10.78 0.54 -19.70
CA LYS A 137 10.83 -0.92 -19.77
C LYS A 137 12.19 -1.45 -19.31
N LEU A 138 12.19 -2.32 -18.30
CA LEU A 138 13.37 -3.01 -17.83
C LEU A 138 13.69 -4.19 -18.75
N ASP A 139 14.98 -4.39 -19.01
CA ASP A 139 15.50 -5.49 -19.81
C ASP A 139 16.66 -6.19 -19.05
N PRO A 140 16.51 -7.47 -18.67
CA PRO A 140 15.32 -8.30 -18.81
C PRO A 140 14.15 -7.80 -17.95
N PRO A 141 12.91 -8.29 -18.15
CA PRO A 141 11.78 -7.93 -17.28
C PRO A 141 12.05 -8.24 -15.80
N PHE A 142 11.63 -7.36 -14.90
CA PHE A 142 11.82 -7.55 -13.46
C PHE A 142 11.19 -8.87 -12.98
N ASN A 143 11.98 -9.70 -12.30
CA ASN A 143 11.55 -10.97 -11.74
C ASN A 143 11.65 -10.92 -10.21
N PRO A 144 10.53 -10.92 -9.47
CA PRO A 144 10.55 -10.85 -8.00
C PRO A 144 11.17 -12.12 -7.35
N TYR A 145 11.16 -13.27 -8.04
CA TYR A 145 11.58 -14.55 -7.46
C TYR A 145 13.06 -14.88 -7.69
N MET A 146 13.80 -14.00 -8.37
CA MET A 146 15.14 -14.30 -8.89
C MET A 146 16.21 -14.46 -7.80
N ASN A 147 16.18 -13.60 -6.79
CA ASN A 147 17.13 -13.56 -5.68
C ASN A 147 16.54 -12.73 -4.52
N THR A 148 17.23 -12.71 -3.39
CA THR A 148 16.86 -11.91 -2.20
C THR A 148 16.56 -10.45 -2.50
N VAL A 149 17.43 -9.73 -3.23
CA VAL A 149 17.27 -8.30 -3.46
C VAL A 149 16.02 -8.02 -4.29
N ASN A 150 15.82 -8.78 -5.36
CA ASN A 150 14.62 -8.69 -6.18
C ASN A 150 13.35 -8.97 -5.37
N TYR A 151 13.39 -9.98 -4.49
CA TYR A 151 12.24 -10.32 -3.67
C TYR A 151 11.94 -9.24 -2.63
N LEU A 152 12.94 -8.72 -1.92
CA LEU A 152 12.75 -7.64 -0.95
C LEU A 152 12.21 -6.36 -1.61
N ILE A 153 12.71 -5.99 -2.80
CA ILE A 153 12.17 -4.83 -3.53
C ILE A 153 10.73 -5.10 -3.98
N ALA A 154 10.38 -6.33 -4.37
CA ALA A 154 9.00 -6.70 -4.68
C ALA A 154 8.10 -6.64 -3.44
N SER A 155 8.58 -7.16 -2.30
CA SER A 155 7.89 -7.08 -1.01
C SER A 155 7.67 -5.64 -0.59
N TYR A 156 8.62 -4.72 -0.82
CA TYR A 156 8.46 -3.30 -0.48
C TYR A 156 7.19 -2.65 -1.05
N VAL A 157 6.64 -3.18 -2.16
CA VAL A 157 5.39 -2.71 -2.78
C VAL A 157 4.17 -3.00 -1.90
N ILE A 158 4.19 -4.04 -1.07
CA ILE A 158 2.99 -4.65 -0.48
C ILE A 158 2.71 -4.21 0.99
N PRO A 159 3.50 -4.56 2.03
CA PRO A 159 3.12 -4.40 3.45
C PRO A 159 2.91 -2.96 3.87
N TYR A 160 3.68 -2.04 3.29
CA TYR A 160 3.49 -0.63 3.56
C TYR A 160 2.07 -0.14 3.22
N VAL A 161 1.38 -0.77 2.26
CA VAL A 161 -0.02 -0.44 1.93
C VAL A 161 -0.98 -1.00 2.98
N GLY A 162 -0.69 -2.17 3.57
CA GLY A 162 -1.39 -2.77 4.70
C GLY A 162 -1.36 -1.87 5.93
N LEU A 163 -0.16 -1.54 6.41
CA LEU A 163 0.03 -0.76 7.64
C LEU A 163 -0.64 0.63 7.58
N VAL A 164 -0.46 1.38 6.49
CA VAL A 164 -1.08 2.72 6.35
C VAL A 164 -2.60 2.63 6.19
N GLY A 165 -3.11 1.47 5.76
CA GLY A 165 -4.54 1.16 5.77
C GLY A 165 -5.09 0.98 7.18
N TYR A 166 -4.34 0.33 8.08
CA TYR A 166 -4.72 0.25 9.49
C TYR A 166 -4.68 1.61 10.19
N VAL A 167 -3.65 2.43 9.94
CA VAL A 167 -3.58 3.81 10.47
C VAL A 167 -4.81 4.63 10.03
N GLY A 168 -5.24 4.49 8.77
CA GLY A 168 -6.45 5.13 8.26
C GLY A 168 -7.76 4.53 8.77
N THR A 169 -7.76 3.25 9.16
CA THR A 169 -8.96 2.53 9.61
C THR A 169 -9.25 2.75 11.09
N ILE A 170 -8.24 2.74 11.96
CA ILE A 170 -8.40 2.77 13.43
C ILE A 170 -9.26 3.96 13.92
N PRO A 171 -9.08 5.21 13.44
CA PRO A 171 -9.90 6.34 13.87
C PRO A 171 -11.39 6.18 13.56
N GLU A 172 -11.71 5.41 12.52
CA GLU A 172 -13.06 5.24 12.00
C GLU A 172 -13.83 4.04 12.60
N LEU A 173 -13.16 3.24 13.44
CA LEU A 173 -13.80 2.16 14.17
C LEU A 173 -14.60 2.71 15.35
N ALA A 174 -15.73 2.10 15.67
CA ALA A 174 -16.56 2.48 16.80
C ALA A 174 -16.32 1.59 18.03
N ASN A 175 -16.14 0.28 17.81
CA ASN A 175 -16.08 -0.71 18.87
C ASN A 175 -14.65 -0.87 19.44
N TYR A 176 -14.55 -1.06 20.77
CA TYR A 176 -13.24 -1.25 21.42
C TYR A 176 -12.54 -2.54 20.98
N THR A 177 -13.27 -3.62 20.75
CA THR A 177 -12.73 -4.91 20.32
C THR A 177 -12.11 -4.82 18.93
N THR A 178 -12.79 -4.15 17.99
CA THR A 178 -12.30 -3.97 16.61
C THR A 178 -11.12 -3.00 16.58
N LYS A 179 -11.15 -1.93 17.40
CA LYS A 179 -10.00 -1.03 17.59
C LYS A 179 -8.78 -1.75 18.15
N ALA A 180 -8.97 -2.56 19.20
CA ALA A 180 -7.90 -3.33 19.80
C ALA A 180 -7.29 -4.30 18.78
N LEU A 181 -8.13 -5.01 18.02
CA LEU A 181 -7.68 -5.89 16.95
C LEU A 181 -6.87 -5.12 15.88
N ALA A 182 -7.41 -4.04 15.32
CA ALA A 182 -6.73 -3.25 14.31
C ALA A 182 -5.39 -2.67 14.80
N ALA A 183 -5.33 -2.20 16.06
CA ALA A 183 -4.11 -1.70 16.66
C ALA A 183 -3.06 -2.80 16.88
N SER A 184 -3.49 -4.01 17.26
CA SER A 184 -2.59 -5.16 17.41
C SER A 184 -2.03 -5.62 16.05
N LEU A 185 -2.86 -5.64 15.00
CA LEU A 185 -2.43 -5.96 13.64
C LEU A 185 -1.43 -4.93 13.13
N LEU A 186 -1.75 -3.63 13.25
CA LEU A 186 -0.84 -2.53 12.89
C LEU A 186 0.56 -2.68 13.50
N GLY A 187 0.66 -3.15 14.75
CA GLY A 187 1.95 -3.35 15.42
C GLY A 187 2.85 -4.38 14.72
N VAL A 188 2.26 -5.48 14.23
CA VAL A 188 3.00 -6.54 13.51
C VAL A 188 3.34 -6.07 12.10
N GLU A 189 2.36 -5.53 11.38
CA GLU A 189 2.51 -4.95 10.03
C GLU A 189 3.63 -3.90 9.96
N ALA A 190 3.66 -3.00 10.94
CA ALA A 190 4.73 -1.99 11.04
C ALA A 190 6.10 -2.62 11.29
N GLY A 191 6.17 -3.71 12.06
CA GLY A 191 7.40 -4.46 12.29
C GLY A 191 7.91 -5.14 11.02
N GLN A 192 7.01 -5.75 10.24
CA GLN A 192 7.35 -6.41 8.98
C GLN A 192 7.87 -5.42 7.93
N ASP A 193 7.20 -4.27 7.77
CA ASP A 193 7.69 -3.18 6.89
C ASP A 193 9.06 -2.68 7.35
N ALA A 194 9.25 -2.44 8.66
CA ALA A 194 10.53 -2.00 9.21
C ALA A 194 11.66 -2.99 8.92
N VAL A 195 11.41 -4.30 9.05
CA VAL A 195 12.40 -5.35 8.73
C VAL A 195 12.73 -5.36 7.24
N ILE A 196 11.74 -5.29 6.35
CA ILE A 196 11.97 -5.23 4.89
C ILE A 196 12.79 -3.99 4.54
N ARG A 197 12.40 -2.82 5.08
CA ARG A 197 13.11 -1.55 4.86
C ARG A 197 14.52 -1.58 5.40
N ALA A 198 14.77 -2.19 6.56
CA ALA A 198 16.11 -2.34 7.13
C ALA A 198 16.99 -3.22 6.24
N LEU A 199 16.50 -4.38 5.79
CA LEU A 199 17.23 -5.28 4.89
C LEU A 199 17.55 -4.62 3.53
N LEU A 200 16.65 -3.77 3.04
CA LEU A 200 16.90 -2.97 1.83
C LEU A 200 17.89 -1.83 2.10
N TYR A 201 17.83 -1.21 3.28
CA TYR A 201 18.73 -0.13 3.70
C TYR A 201 20.19 -0.58 3.81
N GLU A 202 20.44 -1.78 4.32
CA GLU A 202 21.78 -2.39 4.30
C GLU A 202 22.35 -2.53 2.87
N LYS A 203 21.48 -2.55 1.86
CA LYS A 203 21.81 -2.72 0.45
C LYS A 203 21.57 -1.45 -0.36
N ALA A 204 21.34 -0.30 0.27
CA ALA A 204 20.86 0.91 -0.38
C ALA A 204 21.67 1.31 -1.63
N ASP A 205 23.00 1.21 -1.56
CA ASP A 205 23.93 1.56 -2.63
C ASP A 205 24.19 0.41 -3.63
N GLU A 206 23.70 -0.80 -3.35
CA GLU A 206 23.83 -1.94 -4.24
C GLU A 206 23.08 -1.67 -5.55
N LYS A 207 23.77 -1.84 -6.68
CA LYS A 207 23.13 -1.78 -8.00
C LYS A 207 22.44 -3.08 -8.31
N VAL A 208 21.12 -3.03 -8.48
CA VAL A 208 20.31 -4.16 -8.90
C VAL A 208 20.67 -4.50 -10.35
N LYS A 209 21.41 -5.59 -10.54
CA LYS A 209 21.85 -6.03 -11.87
C LYS A 209 20.67 -6.62 -12.65
N PRO A 210 20.57 -6.38 -13.97
CA PRO A 210 21.48 -5.59 -14.82
C PRO A 210 21.04 -4.12 -15.01
N TYR A 211 20.07 -3.62 -14.26
CA TYR A 211 19.39 -2.35 -14.54
C TYR A 211 20.25 -1.10 -14.31
N ASN A 212 21.34 -1.23 -13.54
CA ASN A 212 22.19 -0.12 -13.12
C ASN A 212 21.42 0.95 -12.31
N ILE A 213 20.42 0.51 -11.55
CA ILE A 213 19.60 1.30 -10.61
C ILE A 213 19.94 0.80 -9.20
N THR A 214 20.14 1.70 -8.24
CA THR A 214 20.43 1.29 -6.85
C THR A 214 19.17 0.79 -6.15
N VAL A 215 19.33 0.02 -5.07
CA VAL A 215 18.18 -0.38 -4.23
C VAL A 215 17.44 0.85 -3.71
N ALA A 216 18.16 1.87 -3.23
CA ALA A 216 17.54 3.11 -2.76
C ALA A 216 16.73 3.80 -3.87
N GLU A 217 17.27 3.89 -5.08
CA GLU A 217 16.56 4.49 -6.22
C GLU A 217 15.30 3.70 -6.60
N PHE A 218 15.36 2.36 -6.58
CA PHE A 218 14.17 1.51 -6.78
C PHE A 218 13.08 1.80 -5.76
N THR A 219 13.41 1.86 -4.46
CA THR A 219 12.41 2.15 -3.43
C THR A 219 11.78 3.53 -3.61
N SER A 220 12.58 4.57 -3.90
CA SER A 220 12.08 5.92 -4.15
C SER A 220 11.11 5.97 -5.34
N ARG A 221 11.45 5.28 -6.44
CA ARG A 221 10.60 5.15 -7.63
C ARG A 221 9.27 4.44 -7.33
N ILE A 222 9.32 3.37 -6.54
CA ILE A 222 8.11 2.64 -6.09
C ILE A 222 7.24 3.53 -5.21
N SER A 223 7.83 4.27 -4.26
CA SER A 223 7.06 5.16 -3.37
C SER A 223 6.36 6.28 -4.14
N ASN A 224 7.08 6.92 -5.06
CA ASN A 224 6.50 7.95 -5.92
C ASN A 224 5.34 7.38 -6.75
N PHE A 225 5.52 6.21 -7.34
CA PHE A 225 4.45 5.53 -8.08
C PHE A 225 3.23 5.22 -7.20
N ARG A 226 3.41 4.74 -5.97
CA ARG A 226 2.28 4.51 -5.05
C ARG A 226 1.57 5.82 -4.67
N ASN A 227 2.30 6.92 -4.51
CA ASN A 227 1.71 8.23 -4.25
C ASN A 227 0.90 8.74 -5.46
N GLU A 228 1.41 8.55 -6.68
CA GLU A 228 0.71 8.87 -7.93
C GLU A 228 -0.59 8.07 -8.07
N LEU A 229 -0.55 6.75 -7.86
CA LEU A 229 -1.74 5.90 -7.90
C LEU A 229 -2.74 6.25 -6.79
N GLY A 230 -2.25 6.59 -5.58
CA GLY A 230 -3.10 6.99 -4.48
C GLY A 230 -3.87 8.29 -4.76
N MET A 231 -3.27 9.22 -5.52
CA MET A 231 -3.82 10.53 -5.89
C MET A 231 -4.13 11.48 -4.72
N CYS A 232 -3.64 11.19 -3.52
CA CYS A 232 -4.02 11.88 -2.28
C CYS A 232 -2.80 12.42 -1.51
N GLY A 233 -1.77 12.87 -2.25
CA GLY A 233 -0.55 13.46 -1.70
C GLY A 233 0.55 12.43 -1.40
N ILE A 234 1.61 12.90 -0.74
CA ILE A 234 2.76 12.07 -0.35
C ILE A 234 2.40 11.33 0.93
N LYS A 235 2.37 10.00 0.83
CA LYS A 235 2.04 9.10 1.94
C LYS A 235 2.97 7.89 1.98
N ASP A 236 4.13 8.04 1.36
CA ASP A 236 5.16 7.01 1.24
C ASP A 236 6.43 7.64 0.68
N GLU A 237 7.57 7.15 1.15
CA GLU A 237 8.89 7.61 0.78
C GLU A 237 9.88 6.45 0.79
N GLY A 238 10.88 6.53 -0.11
CA GLY A 238 11.96 5.54 -0.22
C GLY A 238 12.81 5.45 1.04
N ILE A 239 13.68 4.45 1.12
CA ILE A 239 14.55 4.19 2.31
C ILE A 239 15.63 5.25 2.54
N ILE A 240 15.86 6.12 1.55
CA ILE A 240 16.72 7.30 1.63
C ILE A 240 15.95 8.50 1.08
N VAL A 241 16.00 9.62 1.78
CA VAL A 241 15.36 10.88 1.42
C VAL A 241 16.33 12.07 1.53
N PRO A 242 16.06 13.20 0.86
CA PRO A 242 16.74 14.46 1.16
C PRO A 242 16.69 14.80 2.65
N ARG A 243 17.73 15.46 3.16
CA ARG A 243 17.88 15.71 4.60
C ARG A 243 16.73 16.54 5.16
N GLU A 244 16.11 17.35 4.33
CA GLU A 244 14.98 18.24 4.65
C GLU A 244 13.67 17.48 4.91
N LEU A 245 13.57 16.25 4.41
CA LEU A 245 12.42 15.35 4.60
C LEU A 245 12.66 14.32 5.72
N GLY A 246 13.92 13.99 6.02
CA GLY A 246 14.23 13.03 7.07
C GLY A 246 13.93 13.56 8.47
N ALA A 247 13.92 12.65 9.45
CA ALA A 247 13.54 12.94 10.84
C ALA A 247 14.28 14.17 11.41
N GLU A 248 13.50 15.09 12.00
CA GLU A 248 13.96 16.38 12.54
C GLU A 248 14.76 17.22 11.55
N LYS A 249 14.68 16.94 10.24
CA LYS A 249 15.51 17.52 9.17
C LYS A 249 17.02 17.29 9.35
N ARG A 250 17.38 16.20 10.03
CA ARG A 250 18.77 15.97 10.50
C ARG A 250 19.43 14.73 9.91
N THR A 251 18.67 13.83 9.29
CA THR A 251 19.14 12.58 8.69
C THR A 251 18.59 12.40 7.27
N GLN A 252 19.24 11.58 6.46
CA GLN A 252 18.75 11.12 5.15
C GLN A 252 18.16 9.70 5.21
N SER A 253 18.39 8.99 6.33
CA SER A 253 17.85 7.65 6.54
C SER A 253 16.33 7.71 6.73
N ASN A 254 15.62 6.79 6.08
CA ASN A 254 14.17 6.70 6.10
C ASN A 254 13.68 5.25 6.16
N VAL A 255 14.30 4.47 7.07
CA VAL A 255 13.92 3.07 7.33
C VAL A 255 12.51 2.95 7.90
N LEU A 256 12.03 3.98 8.59
CA LEU A 256 10.64 4.11 9.05
C LEU A 256 10.05 5.34 8.37
N SER A 257 9.22 5.15 7.35
CA SER A 257 8.61 6.28 6.64
C SER A 257 7.44 6.85 7.43
N ALA A 258 7.52 8.16 7.70
CA ALA A 258 6.56 8.87 8.54
C ALA A 258 6.50 10.36 8.13
N ASP A 259 5.52 11.08 8.65
CA ASP A 259 5.38 12.52 8.44
C ASP A 259 6.42 13.34 9.25
N ALA A 260 6.33 14.67 9.18
CA ALA A 260 7.26 15.56 9.87
C ALA A 260 7.26 15.41 11.41
N ASN A 261 6.22 14.81 12.00
CA ASN A 261 6.13 14.50 13.43
C ASN A 261 6.48 13.04 13.74
N SER A 262 7.02 12.30 12.76
CA SER A 262 7.26 10.86 12.84
C SER A 262 5.98 10.04 13.07
N LEU A 263 4.84 10.51 12.58
CA LEU A 263 3.58 9.76 12.57
C LEU A 263 3.43 8.99 11.25
N SER A 264 3.00 7.74 11.34
CA SER A 264 2.73 6.92 10.14
C SER A 264 1.61 7.54 9.30
N TYR A 265 1.75 7.47 7.99
CA TYR A 265 0.73 7.97 7.06
C TYR A 265 -0.54 7.12 7.10
N ALA A 266 -1.65 7.72 6.69
CA ALA A 266 -2.95 7.06 6.61
C ALA A 266 -3.45 7.01 5.16
N ARG A 267 -3.87 5.84 4.67
CA ARG A 267 -4.59 5.71 3.40
C ARG A 267 -6.01 5.24 3.61
N THR A 268 -6.92 5.78 2.80
CA THR A 268 -8.30 5.33 2.72
C THR A 268 -8.43 4.09 1.82
N PRO A 269 -9.50 3.29 1.96
CA PRO A 269 -9.77 2.17 1.06
C PRO A 269 -9.71 2.46 -0.45
N PRO A 270 -10.28 3.55 -0.99
CA PRO A 270 -10.15 3.85 -2.42
C PRO A 270 -8.68 4.09 -2.83
N GLU A 271 -7.87 4.79 -2.02
CA GLU A 271 -6.43 4.94 -2.30
C GLU A 271 -5.74 3.58 -2.42
N ILE A 272 -6.03 2.68 -1.48
CA ILE A 272 -5.48 1.32 -1.46
C ILE A 272 -5.90 0.55 -2.71
N LEU A 273 -7.18 0.60 -3.10
CA LEU A 273 -7.66 -0.09 -4.30
C LEU A 273 -6.98 0.41 -5.58
N ARG A 274 -6.82 1.73 -5.74
CA ARG A 274 -6.10 2.31 -6.89
C ARG A 274 -4.67 1.77 -7.00
N ILE A 275 -4.02 1.59 -5.86
CA ILE A 275 -2.65 1.06 -5.77
C ILE A 275 -2.62 -0.43 -6.11
N LEU A 276 -3.47 -1.23 -5.46
CA LEU A 276 -3.53 -2.69 -5.67
C LEU A 276 -3.91 -3.05 -7.11
N TYR A 277 -4.78 -2.25 -7.74
CA TYR A 277 -5.17 -2.41 -9.13
C TYR A 277 -4.11 -1.88 -10.11
N GLY A 278 -3.19 -1.03 -9.64
CA GLY A 278 -2.16 -0.43 -10.50
C GLY A 278 -2.71 0.52 -11.56
N THR A 279 -3.96 0.99 -11.42
CA THR A 279 -4.68 1.76 -12.44
C THR A 279 -4.86 3.23 -12.08
N GLY A 280 -4.68 3.59 -10.80
CA GLY A 280 -5.05 4.92 -10.31
C GLY A 280 -6.57 5.12 -10.22
N ASP A 281 -7.36 4.06 -10.37
CA ASP A 281 -8.82 4.11 -10.41
C ASP A 281 -9.42 2.91 -9.65
N GLU A 282 -10.06 3.18 -8.51
CA GLU A 282 -10.68 2.19 -7.62
C GLU A 282 -11.86 1.44 -8.26
N SER A 283 -12.35 1.89 -9.41
CA SER A 283 -13.39 1.21 -10.20
C SER A 283 -12.84 0.29 -11.29
N LYS A 284 -11.52 0.29 -11.51
CA LYS A 284 -10.87 -0.48 -12.58
C LYS A 284 -9.88 -1.49 -12.00
N PRO A 285 -10.33 -2.74 -11.74
CA PRO A 285 -9.46 -3.85 -11.38
C PRO A 285 -8.28 -4.06 -12.33
N GLY A 286 -7.20 -4.60 -11.80
CA GLY A 286 -5.94 -4.80 -12.51
C GLY A 286 -4.83 -5.23 -11.56
N GLY A 287 -3.58 -5.03 -11.95
CA GLY A 287 -2.43 -5.18 -11.05
C GLY A 287 -2.43 -6.51 -10.30
N PHE A 288 -2.36 -6.44 -8.98
CA PHE A 288 -2.36 -7.61 -8.10
C PHE A 288 -3.74 -8.23 -7.89
N LEU A 289 -4.81 -7.48 -8.13
CA LEU A 289 -6.21 -7.93 -7.99
C LEU A 289 -6.94 -7.80 -9.33
N PRO A 290 -6.64 -8.66 -10.32
CA PRO A 290 -7.16 -8.54 -11.69
C PRO A 290 -8.69 -8.60 -11.80
N GLN A 291 -9.38 -9.17 -10.80
CA GLN A 291 -10.85 -9.25 -10.74
C GLN A 291 -11.46 -8.37 -9.66
N GLY A 292 -10.64 -7.55 -8.99
CA GLY A 292 -11.06 -6.67 -7.91
C GLY A 292 -10.98 -7.32 -6.53
N GLY A 293 -11.02 -6.48 -5.50
CA GLY A 293 -11.12 -6.92 -4.11
C GLY A 293 -12.53 -7.40 -3.75
N ASN A 294 -12.62 -8.17 -2.68
CA ASN A 294 -13.87 -8.64 -2.10
C ASN A 294 -14.29 -7.82 -0.87
N GLY A 295 -15.53 -8.07 -0.40
CA GLY A 295 -16.14 -7.34 0.72
C GLY A 295 -16.95 -6.13 0.28
N ARG A 296 -17.78 -5.60 1.18
CA ARG A 296 -18.73 -4.52 0.87
C ARG A 296 -18.04 -3.28 0.30
N ILE A 297 -16.94 -2.85 0.93
CA ILE A 297 -16.20 -1.65 0.53
C ILE A 297 -15.63 -1.83 -0.88
N ALA A 298 -14.81 -2.85 -1.12
CA ALA A 298 -14.16 -3.06 -2.41
C ALA A 298 -15.19 -3.21 -3.55
N LYS A 299 -16.25 -3.99 -3.33
CA LYS A 299 -17.31 -4.20 -4.32
C LYS A 299 -18.14 -2.95 -4.60
N SER A 300 -18.24 -2.01 -3.65
CA SER A 300 -19.02 -0.78 -3.85
C SER A 300 -18.42 0.17 -4.89
N PHE A 301 -17.14 -0.01 -5.25
CA PHE A 301 -16.48 0.77 -6.29
C PHE A 301 -16.51 0.11 -7.68
N LEU A 302 -16.87 -1.18 -7.75
CA LEU A 302 -16.90 -1.92 -9.01
C LEU A 302 -18.22 -1.67 -9.77
N PRO A 303 -18.19 -1.68 -11.11
CA PRO A 303 -19.38 -1.50 -11.94
C PRO A 303 -20.35 -2.69 -11.89
#